data_AF-A0A643FXU7-F1
#
_entry.id   AF-A0A643FXU7-F1
#
_cell.length_a   1.000
_cell.length_b   1.000
_cell.length_c   1.000
_cell.angle_alpha   90.00
_cell.angle_beta   90.00
_cell.angle_gamma   90.00
#
_symmetry.space_group_name_H-M   'P 1'
#
loop_
_entity.id
_entity.type
_entity.pdbx_description
1 polymer ?
#
loop_
_entity_poly.entity_id
_entity_poly.type
_entity_poly.pdbx_seq_one_letter_code
_entity_poly.pdbx_strand_id
1 'polypeptide(L)'
;MPLPFRLSLPLPAARAFVPVLLGLLGLLGLVAGVHPALAQETAQGLQEKAMKGDFLSQRNLSYCLQSGCLGLERDRVKACMWRKVIVLSGERHVTDLDTANLDYVCAKLSTAERDAAMRQADALARQIYGPRR
;
A
#
# COMPACT_ATOMS: atom_id res chain seq x y z
N MET A 1 48.93 50.38 30.46
CA MET A 1 47.99 51.49 30.74
C MET A 1 46.78 51.34 29.82
N PRO A 2 45.54 51.62 30.25
CA PRO A 2 44.81 51.14 31.42
C PRO A 2 43.55 50.34 31.02
N LEU A 3 43.11 49.41 31.86
CA LEU A 3 41.69 49.03 32.01
C LEU A 3 41.01 50.07 32.91
N PRO A 4 39.70 50.29 32.73
CA PRO A 4 38.81 50.41 33.88
C PRO A 4 37.45 49.72 33.61
N PHE A 5 36.60 49.33 34.56
CA PHE A 5 36.60 49.36 36.01
C PHE A 5 35.62 48.26 36.48
N ARG A 6 35.88 47.74 37.68
CA ARG A 6 35.12 46.70 38.40
C ARG A 6 33.84 47.24 39.06
N LEU A 7 33.04 46.31 39.59
CA LEU A 7 32.44 46.22 40.95
C LEU A 7 31.01 45.61 40.84
N SER A 8 30.48 44.74 41.70
CA SER A 8 30.95 43.99 42.88
C SER A 8 29.84 43.00 43.28
N LEU A 9 30.22 41.90 43.96
CA LEU A 9 29.33 40.89 44.55
C LEU A 9 28.51 41.41 45.75
N PRO A 10 27.51 40.65 46.20
CA PRO A 10 27.71 39.85 47.43
C PRO A 10 27.15 38.42 47.40
N LEU A 11 27.79 37.53 48.17
CA LEU A 11 27.34 36.20 48.63
C LEU A 11 26.61 36.37 49.99
N PRO A 12 25.70 35.47 50.45
CA PRO A 12 26.16 34.19 51.01
C PRO A 12 25.19 32.96 50.95
N ALA A 13 25.83 31.80 51.15
CA ALA A 13 25.42 30.62 51.91
C ALA A 13 23.96 30.12 51.86
N ALA A 14 23.77 28.87 51.40
CA ALA A 14 23.64 27.70 52.28
C ALA A 14 23.11 26.50 51.47
N ARG A 15 23.88 25.40 51.45
CA ARG A 15 23.37 24.09 51.05
C ARG A 15 22.39 23.61 52.13
N ALA A 16 21.16 23.31 51.76
CA ALA A 16 20.29 22.44 52.54
C ALA A 16 19.94 21.21 51.69
N PHE A 17 20.35 20.06 52.19
CA PHE A 17 20.08 18.72 51.68
C PHE A 17 18.91 18.19 52.52
N VAL A 18 17.72 18.01 51.94
CA VAL A 18 16.62 17.26 52.58
C VAL A 18 15.68 16.74 51.47
N PRO A 19 14.99 15.61 51.65
CA PRO A 19 15.27 14.37 50.95
C PRO A 19 14.13 14.03 49.99
N VAL A 20 14.36 12.94 49.24
CA VAL A 20 13.35 12.11 48.59
C VAL A 20 12.04 12.09 49.39
N LEU A 21 10.99 12.69 48.81
CA LEU A 21 9.62 12.31 49.09
C LEU A 21 9.09 11.66 47.82
N LEU A 22 9.07 10.32 47.87
CA LEU A 22 8.24 9.47 47.02
C LEU A 22 6.79 9.96 47.12
N GLY A 23 6.43 10.90 46.26
CA GLY A 23 5.05 11.21 45.92
C GLY A 23 4.59 10.25 44.83
N LEU A 24 4.13 9.07 45.24
CA LEU A 24 3.26 8.23 44.42
C LEU A 24 2.13 9.10 43.85
N LEU A 25 2.17 9.46 42.57
CA LEU A 25 1.03 9.90 41.74
C LEU A 25 1.58 10.34 40.36
N GLY A 26 1.77 9.38 39.46
CA GLY A 26 2.23 9.67 38.11
C GLY A 26 2.67 8.48 37.27
N LEU A 27 2.29 7.25 37.62
CA LEU A 27 2.45 6.07 36.75
C LEU A 27 1.13 5.73 36.08
N LEU A 28 0.59 6.70 35.34
CA LEU A 28 -0.49 6.46 34.37
C LEU A 28 -0.29 7.39 33.17
N GLY A 29 0.86 7.26 32.51
CA GLY A 29 1.25 8.14 31.42
C GLY A 29 1.96 7.39 30.30
N LEU A 30 1.22 7.16 29.22
CA LEU A 30 1.66 6.72 27.89
C LEU A 30 2.32 5.35 27.79
N VAL A 31 1.48 4.30 27.76
CA VAL A 31 1.70 3.28 26.72
C VAL A 31 1.33 3.97 25.41
N ALA A 32 2.30 4.62 24.75
CA ALA A 32 2.15 5.01 23.36
C ALA A 32 1.94 3.71 22.59
N GLY A 33 0.67 3.39 22.29
CA GLY A 33 0.33 2.21 21.53
C GLY A 33 1.01 2.30 20.18
N VAL A 34 2.11 1.57 20.03
CA VAL A 34 2.71 1.21 18.75
C VAL A 34 1.74 0.26 18.05
N HIS A 35 0.60 0.79 17.62
CA HIS A 35 -0.21 0.11 16.63
C HIS A 35 0.58 0.22 15.33
N PRO A 36 1.00 -0.89 14.71
CA PRO A 36 1.51 -0.80 13.36
C PRO A 36 0.41 -0.14 12.54
N ALA A 37 0.71 0.98 11.90
CA ALA A 37 -0.16 1.54 10.90
C ALA A 37 -0.26 0.47 9.81
N LEU A 38 -1.37 -0.27 9.77
CA LEU A 38 -1.67 -1.17 8.68
C LEU A 38 -1.70 -0.29 7.44
N ALA A 39 -0.68 -0.41 6.59
CA ALA A 39 -0.61 0.36 5.37
C ALA A 39 -1.85 0.01 4.54
N GLN A 40 -2.76 0.98 4.39
CA GLN A 40 -3.96 0.77 3.59
C GLN A 40 -3.55 0.61 2.13
N GLU A 41 -4.10 -0.40 1.46
CA GLU A 41 -3.85 -0.60 0.04
C GLU A 41 -4.42 0.57 -0.77
N THR A 42 -3.61 1.10 -1.69
CA THR A 42 -3.99 2.17 -2.61
C THR A 42 -4.12 1.62 -4.02
N ALA A 43 -4.84 2.30 -4.92
CA ALA A 43 -4.90 1.93 -6.33
C ALA A 43 -3.50 1.79 -6.96
N GLN A 44 -2.60 2.72 -6.63
CA GLN A 44 -1.23 2.69 -7.11
C GLN A 44 -0.48 1.47 -6.58
N GLY A 45 -0.50 1.24 -5.27
CA GLY A 45 0.20 0.10 -4.66
C GLY A 45 -0.34 -1.25 -5.18
N LEU A 46 -1.65 -1.34 -5.39
CA LEU A 46 -2.27 -2.51 -6.00
C LEU A 46 -1.78 -2.73 -7.44
N GLN A 47 -1.72 -1.67 -8.24
CA GLN A 47 -1.21 -1.74 -9.60
C GLN A 47 0.28 -2.14 -9.66
N GLU A 48 1.11 -1.58 -8.78
CA GLU A 48 2.53 -1.92 -8.70
C GLU A 48 2.77 -3.39 -8.38
N LYS A 49 2.03 -3.96 -7.42
CA LYS A 49 2.10 -5.39 -7.09
C LYS A 49 1.62 -6.26 -8.24
N ALA A 50 0.48 -5.90 -8.86
CA ALA A 50 -0.05 -6.63 -10.00
C ALA A 50 0.95 -6.70 -11.16
N MET A 51 1.66 -5.60 -11.44
CA MET A 51 2.72 -5.53 -12.44
C MET A 51 3.96 -6.36 -12.12
N LYS A 52 4.21 -6.66 -10.83
CA LYS A 52 5.29 -7.56 -10.40
C LYS A 52 4.90 -9.05 -10.45
N GLY A 53 3.71 -9.36 -10.96
CA GLY A 53 3.22 -10.74 -11.03
C GLY A 53 2.48 -11.19 -9.77
N ASP A 54 2.19 -10.30 -8.80
CA ASP A 54 1.43 -10.71 -7.62
C ASP A 54 0.00 -11.12 -8.01
N PHE A 55 -0.25 -12.41 -7.90
CA PHE A 55 -1.48 -13.04 -8.38
C PHE A 55 -2.74 -12.53 -7.69
N LEU A 56 -2.68 -12.27 -6.37
CA LEU A 56 -3.82 -11.74 -5.62
C LEU A 56 -4.09 -10.27 -5.99
N SER A 57 -3.05 -9.47 -6.14
CA SER A 57 -3.17 -8.09 -6.60
C SER A 57 -3.73 -8.02 -8.03
N GLN A 58 -3.40 -8.95 -8.92
CA GLN A 58 -4.03 -9.00 -10.25
C GLN A 58 -5.54 -9.28 -10.17
N ARG A 59 -5.96 -10.23 -9.32
CA ARG A 59 -7.39 -10.50 -9.07
C ARG A 59 -8.10 -9.28 -8.51
N ASN A 60 -7.53 -8.65 -7.49
CA ASN A 60 -8.09 -7.48 -6.83
C ASN A 60 -8.15 -6.26 -7.76
N LEU A 61 -7.13 -6.05 -8.59
CA LEU A 61 -7.11 -4.96 -9.57
C LEU A 61 -8.22 -5.14 -10.61
N SER A 62 -8.35 -6.35 -11.16
CA SER A 62 -9.44 -6.67 -12.09
C SER A 62 -10.82 -6.47 -11.44
N TYR A 63 -10.98 -6.86 -10.18
CA TYR A 63 -12.21 -6.64 -9.42
C TYR A 63 -12.51 -5.13 -9.25
N CYS A 64 -11.54 -4.32 -8.80
CA CYS A 64 -11.77 -2.88 -8.66
C CYS A 64 -12.08 -2.20 -9.98
N LEU A 65 -11.46 -2.62 -11.09
CA LEU A 65 -11.82 -2.10 -12.42
C LEU A 65 -13.22 -2.54 -12.86
N GLN A 66 -13.77 -3.64 -12.33
CA GLN A 66 -15.12 -4.10 -12.63
C GLN A 66 -16.21 -3.38 -11.81
N SER A 67 -15.98 -3.19 -10.50
CA SER A 67 -16.97 -2.70 -9.53
C SER A 67 -16.76 -1.24 -9.11
N GLY A 68 -15.53 -0.74 -9.21
CA GLY A 68 -15.05 0.45 -8.54
C GLY A 68 -14.58 0.11 -7.11
N CYS A 69 -13.34 0.47 -6.78
CA CYS A 69 -12.82 0.54 -5.41
C CYS A 69 -11.45 1.25 -5.39
N LEU A 70 -10.99 1.67 -4.21
CA LEU A 70 -9.67 2.30 -4.02
C LEU A 70 -9.44 3.57 -4.86
N GLY A 71 -10.51 4.26 -5.27
CA GLY A 71 -10.45 5.42 -6.16
C GLY A 71 -10.27 5.07 -7.64
N LEU A 72 -10.32 3.78 -8.02
CA LEU A 72 -10.38 3.36 -9.42
C LEU A 72 -11.82 3.48 -9.95
N GLU A 73 -11.95 4.22 -11.04
CA GLU A 73 -13.15 4.22 -11.88
C GLU A 73 -13.35 2.85 -12.54
N ARG A 74 -14.60 2.56 -12.88
CA ARG A 74 -14.94 1.30 -13.56
C ARG A 74 -14.42 1.32 -15.00
N ASP A 75 -13.64 0.32 -15.35
CA ASP A 75 -13.10 0.09 -16.68
C ASP A 75 -13.15 -1.41 -16.99
N ARG A 76 -14.25 -1.83 -17.62
CA ARG A 76 -14.48 -3.25 -17.90
C ARG A 76 -13.53 -3.81 -18.96
N VAL A 77 -12.99 -2.97 -19.84
CA VAL A 77 -11.99 -3.37 -20.83
C VAL A 77 -10.71 -3.77 -20.11
N LYS A 78 -10.23 -2.92 -19.20
CA LYS A 78 -9.05 -3.26 -18.38
C LYS A 78 -9.32 -4.40 -17.40
N ALA A 79 -10.52 -4.51 -16.84
CA ALA A 79 -10.89 -5.63 -15.99
C ALA A 79 -10.79 -6.97 -16.74
N CYS A 80 -11.35 -7.04 -17.96
CA CYS A 80 -11.28 -8.19 -18.87
C CYS A 80 -9.82 -8.50 -19.26
N MET A 81 -9.03 -7.48 -19.60
CA MET A 81 -7.60 -7.63 -19.86
C MET A 81 -6.86 -8.27 -18.68
N TRP A 82 -7.04 -7.76 -17.46
CA TRP A 82 -6.37 -8.32 -16.28
C TRP A 82 -6.84 -9.74 -15.95
N ARG A 83 -8.13 -10.08 -16.13
CA ARG A 83 -8.59 -11.48 -16.01
C ARG A 83 -7.87 -12.39 -17.00
N LYS A 84 -7.61 -11.91 -18.22
CA LYS A 84 -6.89 -12.69 -19.21
C LYS A 84 -5.43 -12.87 -18.80
N VAL A 85 -4.76 -11.83 -18.28
CA VAL A 85 -3.39 -11.94 -17.75
C VAL A 85 -3.29 -13.01 -16.65
N ILE A 86 -4.27 -13.06 -15.74
CA ILE A 86 -4.33 -14.08 -14.67
C ILE A 86 -4.36 -15.49 -15.27
N VAL A 87 -5.26 -15.75 -16.23
CA VAL A 87 -5.37 -17.06 -16.89
C VAL A 87 -4.10 -17.40 -17.68
N LEU A 88 -3.45 -16.40 -18.28
CA LEU A 88 -2.22 -16.58 -19.05
C LEU A 88 -0.96 -16.80 -18.19
N SER A 89 -1.00 -16.45 -16.90
CA SER A 89 0.16 -16.51 -16.01
C SER A 89 0.74 -17.92 -15.86
N GLY A 90 -0.09 -18.96 -16.01
CA GLY A 90 0.30 -20.34 -15.72
C GLY A 90 0.57 -20.60 -14.22
N GLU A 91 0.19 -19.66 -13.35
CA GLU A 91 0.31 -19.81 -11.91
C GLU A 91 -0.49 -21.02 -11.40
N ARG A 92 0.08 -21.77 -10.44
CA ARG A 92 -0.57 -22.98 -9.89
C ARG A 92 -1.90 -22.68 -9.17
N HIS A 93 -2.14 -21.42 -8.84
CA HIS A 93 -3.33 -20.95 -8.13
C HIS A 93 -4.45 -20.47 -9.06
N VAL A 94 -4.25 -20.53 -10.38
CA VAL A 94 -5.32 -20.33 -11.37
C VAL A 94 -6.35 -21.44 -11.20
N THR A 95 -7.61 -21.07 -11.08
CA THR A 95 -8.72 -22.02 -10.94
C THR A 95 -9.82 -21.73 -11.96
N ASP A 96 -10.81 -22.62 -12.03
CA ASP A 96 -12.00 -22.43 -12.89
C ASP A 96 -12.74 -21.12 -12.59
N LEU A 97 -12.61 -20.59 -11.37
CA LEU A 97 -13.18 -19.29 -11.01
C LEU A 97 -12.51 -18.13 -11.75
N ASP A 98 -11.22 -18.22 -12.09
CA ASP A 98 -10.55 -17.18 -12.89
C ASP A 98 -11.05 -17.15 -14.32
N THR A 99 -11.23 -18.34 -14.93
CA THR A 99 -11.83 -18.48 -16.25
C THR A 99 -13.28 -18.00 -16.24
N ALA A 100 -14.10 -18.41 -15.25
CA ALA A 100 -15.48 -17.94 -15.14
C ALA A 100 -15.57 -16.42 -14.95
N ASN A 101 -14.65 -15.82 -14.19
CA ASN A 101 -14.58 -14.37 -14.02
C ASN A 101 -14.14 -13.64 -15.30
N LEU A 102 -13.20 -14.22 -16.07
CA LEU A 102 -12.82 -13.74 -17.39
C LEU A 102 -14.04 -13.70 -18.30
N ASP A 103 -14.74 -14.82 -18.43
CA ASP A 103 -15.92 -14.95 -19.28
C ASP A 103 -17.01 -13.96 -18.85
N TYR A 104 -17.30 -13.89 -17.56
CA TYR A 104 -18.33 -13.01 -17.00
C TYR A 104 -18.05 -11.53 -17.29
N VAL A 105 -16.81 -11.05 -17.15
CA VAL A 105 -16.50 -9.64 -17.37
C VAL A 105 -16.43 -9.32 -18.86
N CYS A 106 -15.82 -10.19 -19.68
CA CYS A 106 -15.65 -9.96 -21.11
C CYS A 106 -16.97 -10.10 -21.89
N ALA A 107 -17.91 -10.92 -21.42
CA ALA A 107 -19.24 -11.04 -22.04
C ALA A 107 -20.04 -9.72 -22.05
N LYS A 108 -19.68 -8.75 -21.20
CA LYS A 108 -20.33 -7.42 -21.14
C LYS A 108 -19.78 -6.42 -22.15
N LEU A 109 -18.73 -6.78 -22.88
CA LEU A 109 -18.05 -5.89 -23.82
C LEU A 109 -18.55 -6.10 -25.26
N SER A 110 -18.39 -5.10 -26.10
CA SER A 110 -18.49 -5.27 -27.56
C SER A 110 -17.35 -6.16 -28.07
N THR A 111 -17.48 -6.67 -29.30
CA THR A 111 -16.41 -7.46 -29.93
C THR A 111 -15.11 -6.67 -30.05
N ALA A 112 -15.17 -5.41 -30.48
CA ALA A 112 -13.99 -4.56 -30.62
C ALA A 112 -13.26 -4.31 -29.28
N GLU A 113 -14.03 -4.08 -28.21
CA GLU A 113 -13.48 -3.91 -26.86
C GLU A 113 -12.85 -5.20 -26.33
N ARG A 114 -13.50 -6.36 -26.54
CA ARG A 114 -12.91 -7.66 -26.18
C ARG A 114 -11.60 -7.89 -26.91
N ASP A 115 -11.56 -7.65 -28.22
CA ASP A 115 -10.36 -7.85 -29.02
C ASP A 115 -9.22 -6.93 -28.56
N ALA A 116 -9.54 -5.68 -28.22
CA ALA A 116 -8.59 -4.75 -27.63
C ALA A 116 -8.06 -5.27 -26.28
N ALA A 117 -8.94 -5.71 -25.38
CA ALA A 117 -8.56 -6.26 -24.08
C ALA A 117 -7.66 -7.51 -24.22
N MET A 118 -7.97 -8.41 -25.15
CA MET A 118 -7.17 -9.62 -25.39
C MET A 118 -5.77 -9.28 -25.92
N ARG A 119 -5.66 -8.38 -26.91
CA ARG A 119 -4.35 -7.94 -27.42
C ARG A 119 -3.51 -7.27 -26.35
N GLN A 120 -4.12 -6.43 -25.52
CA GLN A 120 -3.45 -5.79 -24.39
C GLN A 120 -2.99 -6.82 -23.35
N ALA A 121 -3.84 -7.81 -23.05
CA ALA A 121 -3.50 -8.87 -22.10
C ALA A 121 -2.33 -9.73 -22.57
N ASP A 122 -2.28 -10.09 -23.85
CA ASP A 122 -1.16 -10.85 -24.40
C ASP A 122 0.16 -10.05 -24.35
N ALA A 123 0.11 -8.75 -24.65
CA ALA A 123 1.27 -7.87 -24.53
C ALA A 123 1.73 -7.73 -23.07
N LEU A 124 0.79 -7.50 -22.16
CA LEU A 124 1.06 -7.32 -20.74
C LEU A 124 1.55 -8.61 -20.07
N ALA A 125 0.97 -9.76 -20.41
CA ALA A 125 1.42 -11.05 -19.89
C ALA A 125 2.87 -11.35 -20.33
N ARG A 126 3.25 -11.04 -21.58
CA ARG A 126 4.65 -11.13 -22.02
C ARG A 126 5.57 -10.20 -21.25
N GLN A 127 5.11 -9.00 -20.90
CA GLN A 127 5.88 -8.06 -20.10
C GLN A 127 6.10 -8.57 -18.67
N ILE A 128 5.08 -9.14 -18.03
CA ILE A 128 5.14 -9.57 -16.63
C ILE A 128 5.87 -10.91 -16.49
N TYR A 129 5.59 -11.89 -17.37
CA TYR A 129 6.04 -13.28 -17.23
C TYR A 129 7.09 -13.71 -18.27
N GLY A 130 7.41 -12.85 -19.25
CA GLY A 130 8.30 -13.18 -20.36
C GLY A 130 7.61 -13.96 -21.49
N PRO A 131 8.37 -14.38 -22.52
CA PRO A 131 7.84 -15.21 -23.60
C PRO A 131 7.38 -16.56 -23.04
N ARG A 132 6.15 -16.98 -23.40
CA ARG A 132 5.71 -18.36 -23.15
C ARG A 132 6.57 -19.29 -24.00
N ARG A 133 7.28 -20.22 -23.35
CA ARG A 133 8.07 -21.27 -24.01
C ARG A 133 7.17 -22.35 -24.59
#